data_AF-A0A7V5UKT0-F1
#
_entry.id   AF-A0A7V5UKT0-F1
#
_cell.length_a   1.000
_cell.length_b   1.000
_cell.length_c   1.000
_cell.angle_alpha   90.00
_cell.angle_beta   90.00
_cell.angle_gamma   90.00
#
_symmetry.space_group_name_H-M   'P 1'
#
loop_
_entity.id
_entity.type
_entity.pdbx_description
1 polymer ?
#
loop_
_entity_poly.entity_id
_entity_poly.type
_entity_poly.pdbx_seq_one_letter_code
_entity_poly.pdbx_strand_id
1 'polypeptide(L)' 'MRYFGVLLLLGLPGSVGNADEPFVLVGLLHDDAAMKRPHDIELQGDLAYIPGKSGTLAIVDVADPAHPKLLSSLSDI' A
#
# COMPACT_ATOMS: atom_id res chain seq x y z
N MET A 1 -4.51 -7.48 -19.96
CA MET A 1 -3.85 -7.78 -18.67
C MET A 1 -4.24 -6.68 -17.69
N ARG A 2 -5.15 -6.93 -16.75
CA ARG A 2 -5.56 -5.94 -15.74
C ARG A 2 -4.64 -6.10 -14.53
N TYR A 3 -3.73 -5.16 -14.34
CA TYR A 3 -2.92 -5.09 -13.12
C TYR A 3 -3.79 -4.46 -12.04
N PHE A 4 -4.22 -5.27 -11.05
CA PHE A 4 -4.88 -4.76 -9.86
C PHE A 4 -3.85 -4.00 -9.01
N GLY A 5 -4.23 -2.80 -8.56
CA GLY A 5 -3.43 -1.92 -7.71
C GLY A 5 -3.10 -2.52 -6.36
N VAL A 6 -2.17 -1.88 -5.65
CA VAL A 6 -1.65 -2.30 -4.35
C VAL A 6 -2.78 -2.59 -3.38
N LEU A 7 -2.79 -3.80 -2.85
CA LEU A 7 -3.61 -4.15 -1.69
C LEU A 7 -2.85 -3.74 -0.43
N LEU A 8 -3.21 -2.61 0.18
CA LEU A 8 -2.70 -2.23 1.49
C LEU A 8 -3.44 -3.07 2.54
N LEU A 9 -2.84 -4.18 2.96
CA LEU A 9 -3.41 -5.07 3.97
C LEU A 9 -2.96 -4.60 5.36
N LEU A 10 -3.73 -3.72 6.01
CA LEU A 10 -3.50 -3.33 7.40
C LEU A 10 -4.74 -3.61 8.24
N GLY A 11 -4.74 -4.73 8.94
CA GLY A 11 -5.81 -5.07 9.89
C GLY A 11 -5.91 -6.58 10.08
N LEU A 12 -5.14 -7.11 11.02
CA LEU A 12 -5.46 -8.39 11.66
C LEU A 12 -6.63 -8.14 12.62
N PRO A 13 -7.81 -8.73 12.42
CA PRO A 13 -8.61 -9.14 13.57
C PRO A 13 -7.83 -10.27 14.27
N GLY A 14 -7.53 -10.04 15.56
CA GLY A 14 -6.80 -11.01 16.38
C GLY A 14 -5.28 -10.85 16.41
N SER A 15 -4.76 -9.83 17.10
CA SER A 15 -3.34 -9.80 17.52
C SER A 15 -2.95 -10.97 18.44
N VAL A 16 -3.86 -11.82 18.92
CA VAL A 16 -3.51 -13.03 19.67
C VAL A 16 -4.56 -14.13 19.44
N GLY A 17 -4.27 -15.13 18.61
CA GLY A 17 -4.70 -16.50 18.90
C GLY A 17 -5.64 -17.26 17.94
N ASN A 18 -6.21 -16.69 16.87
CA ASN A 18 -7.04 -17.47 15.94
C ASN A 18 -6.77 -17.11 14.47
N ALA A 19 -6.23 -18.07 13.71
CA ALA A 19 -5.95 -17.95 12.28
C ALA A 19 -7.20 -17.97 11.39
N ASP A 20 -8.40 -18.07 11.98
CA ASP A 20 -9.69 -18.15 11.28
C ASP A 20 -10.38 -16.79 11.13
N GLU A 21 -9.83 -15.70 11.68
CA GLU A 21 -10.43 -14.37 11.46
C GLU A 21 -10.03 -13.80 10.09
N PRO A 22 -11.01 -13.42 9.25
CA PRO A 22 -10.71 -12.89 7.93
C PRO A 22 -10.08 -11.50 8.03
N PHE A 23 -9.00 -11.26 7.29
CA PHE A 23 -8.48 -9.90 7.12
C PHE A 23 -9.57 -8.97 6.59
N VAL A 24 -9.67 -7.78 7.18
CA VAL A 24 -10.61 -6.75 6.74
C VAL A 24 -9.85 -5.70 5.94
N LEU A 25 -10.36 -5.35 4.76
CA LEU A 25 -9.87 -4.20 4.01
C LEU A 25 -10.33 -2.91 4.70
N VAL A 26 -9.42 -2.22 5.39
CA VAL A 26 -9.73 -0.99 6.13
C VAL A 26 -9.56 0.28 5.30
N GLY A 27 -8.72 0.24 4.26
CA GLY A 27 -8.42 1.39 3.42
C GLY A 27 -7.91 0.98 2.05
N LEU A 28 -8.07 1.88 1.06
CA LEU A 28 -7.62 1.69 -0.31
C LEU A 28 -7.09 3.01 -0.85
N LEU A 29 -5.84 3.03 -1.30
CA LEU A 29 -5.27 4.13 -2.05
C LEU A 29 -5.03 3.67 -3.49
N HIS A 30 -5.59 4.39 -4.45
CA HIS A 30 -5.41 4.13 -5.88
C HIS A 30 -4.84 5.37 -6.56
N ASP A 31 -3.68 5.24 -7.19
CA ASP A 31 -3.09 6.27 -8.04
C ASP A 31 -2.24 5.61 -9.13
N ASP A 32 -2.75 5.57 -10.36
CA ASP A 32 -2.09 4.90 -11.49
C ASP A 32 -0.83 5.64 -11.97
N ALA A 33 -0.71 6.94 -11.69
CA ALA A 33 0.45 7.73 -12.09
C ALA A 33 1.62 7.49 -11.14
N ALA A 34 1.35 7.50 -9.84
CA ALA A 34 2.35 7.27 -8.80
C ALA A 34 2.73 5.79 -8.65
N MET A 35 1.77 4.88 -8.78
CA MET A 35 1.95 3.44 -8.55
C MET A 35 1.82 2.63 -9.85
N LYS A 36 2.79 2.78 -10.76
CA LYS A 36 2.79 2.02 -12.01
C LYS A 36 3.37 0.63 -11.81
N ARG A 37 2.51 -0.39 -11.92
CA ARG A 37 2.87 -1.81 -11.75
C ARG A 37 3.61 -2.05 -10.41
N PRO A 38 2.97 -1.71 -9.29
CA PRO A 38 3.56 -1.92 -7.99
C PRO A 38 3.82 -3.41 -7.78
N HIS A 39 4.91 -3.75 -7.10
CA HIS A 39 5.31 -5.15 -6.95
C HIS A 39 5.88 -5.49 -5.58
N ASP A 40 6.11 -4.49 -4.75
CA ASP A 40 6.60 -4.65 -3.39
C ASP A 40 6.14 -3.47 -2.53
N ILE A 41 6.36 -3.58 -1.23
CA ILE A 41 6.12 -2.54 -0.23
C ILE A 41 7.09 -2.69 0.94
N GLU A 42 7.76 -1.60 1.32
CA GLU A 42 8.58 -1.55 2.54
C GLU A 42 7.97 -0.52 3.51
N LEU A 43 7.90 -0.87 4.79
CA LEU A 43 7.35 -0.01 5.84
C LEU A 43 8.47 0.56 6.72
N GLN A 44 8.44 1.87 6.98
CA GLN A 44 9.32 2.53 7.94
C GLN A 44 8.51 3.50 8.81
N GLY A 45 8.18 3.07 10.03
CA GLY A 45 7.24 3.80 10.87
C GLY A 45 5.87 3.88 10.19
N ASP A 46 5.36 5.10 10.04
CA ASP A 46 4.07 5.37 9.40
C ASP A 46 4.17 5.57 7.88
N LEU A 47 5.33 5.26 7.27
CA LEU A 47 5.54 5.41 5.84
C LEU A 47 5.60 4.06 5.13
N ALA A 48 4.92 3.98 3.98
CA ALA A 48 5.02 2.91 3.02
C ALA A 48 5.74 3.38 1.76
N TYR A 49 6.77 2.65 1.36
CA TYR A 49 7.52 2.85 0.11
C TYR A 49 7.13 1.78 -0.88
N ILE A 50 6.54 2.19 -2.00
CA ILE A 50 5.94 1.29 -2.99
C ILE A 50 6.66 1.47 -4.33
N PRO A 51 7.62 0.59 -4.68
CA PRO A 51 8.27 0.62 -5.97
C PRO A 51 7.37 0.06 -7.09
N GLY A 52 7.28 0.82 -8.17
CA GLY A 52 6.65 0.42 -9.43
C GLY A 52 7.66 -0.19 -10.40
N LYS A 53 7.30 -1.30 -11.06
CA LYS A 53 8.15 -1.93 -12.11
C LYS A 53 8.37 -1.03 -13.32
N SER A 54 7.66 0.08 -13.42
CA SER A 54 7.80 1.08 -14.49
C SER A 54 8.67 2.28 -14.08
N GLY A 55 9.56 2.14 -13.10
CA GLY A 55 10.47 3.21 -12.69
C GLY A 55 9.80 4.28 -11.81
N THR A 56 8.75 3.92 -11.08
CA THR A 56 8.09 4.82 -10.12
C THR A 56 8.37 4.41 -8.68
N LEU A 57 8.31 5.37 -7.78
CA LEU A 57 8.33 5.13 -6.34
C LEU A 57 7.26 6.02 -5.70
N ALA A 58 6.29 5.42 -5.03
CA ALA A 58 5.31 6.14 -4.23
C ALA A 58 5.71 6.09 -2.74
N ILE A 59 5.59 7.23 -2.06
CA ILE A 59 5.75 7.35 -0.61
C ILE A 59 4.37 7.69 -0.04
N VAL A 60 3.86 6.80 0.81
CA VAL A 60 2.49 6.86 1.33
C VAL A 60 2.53 6.94 2.86
N ASP A 61 1.83 7.91 3.43
CA ASP A 61 1.51 7.95 4.87
C ASP A 61 0.40 6.93 5.15
N VAL A 62 0.68 6.02 6.09
CA VAL A 62 -0.20 4.95 6.55
C VAL A 62 -0.48 5.02 8.05
N ALA A 63 -0.25 6.18 8.69
CA ALA A 63 -0.53 6.40 10.12
C ALA A 63 -2.00 6.15 10.49
N ASP A 64 -2.93 6.53 9.59
CA ASP A 64 -4.34 6.14 9.64
C ASP A 64 -4.63 5.13 8.51
N PRO A 65 -4.73 3.82 8.83
CA PRO A 65 -4.99 2.78 7.85
C PRO A 65 -6.32 2.95 7.09
N ALA A 66 -7.29 3.66 7.65
CA ALA A 66 -8.57 3.94 6.99
C ALA A 66 -8.47 5.08 5.97
N HIS A 67 -7.46 5.94 6.10
CA HIS A 67 -7.23 7.11 5.25
C HIS A 67 -5.76 7.26 4.84
N PRO A 68 -5.18 6.27 4.12
CA PRO A 68 -3.81 6.38 3.61
C PRO A 68 -3.66 7.55 2.65
N LYS A 69 -2.51 8.24 2.68
CA LYS A 69 -2.28 9.44 1.88
C LYS A 69 -1.00 9.31 1.07
N LEU A 70 -1.09 9.49 -0.24
CA LEU A 70 0.09 9.69 -1.08
C LEU A 70 0.77 11.00 -0.67
N LEU A 71 1.98 10.92 -0.13
CA LEU A 71 2.77 12.11 0.23
C LEU A 71 3.59 12.62 -0.95
N SER A 72 4.21 11.70 -1.69
CA SER A 72 5.07 12.02 -2.82
C SER A 72 5.21 10.85 -3.77
N SER A 73 5.57 11.15 -5.01
CA SER A 73 5.93 10.16 -6.01
C SER A 73 7.12 10.61 -6.83
N LEU A 74 8.05 9.70 -7.08
CA LEU A 74 9.10 9.86 -8.08
C LEU A 74 8.74 9.03 -9.30
N SER A 75 9.05 9.55 -10.48
CA SER A 75 8.98 8.82 -11.74
C SER A 75 10.23 9.16 -12.54
N ASP A 76 11.01 8.14 -12.86
CA ASP A 76 12.06 8.24 -13.86
C ASP A 76 11.42 7.97 -15.23
N ILE A 77 11.40 8.98 -16.10
CA ILE A 77 10.74 8.96 -17.42
C ILE A 77 11.75 9.04 -18.56
#